data_AF-A0A932S2H6-F1
#
_entry.id   AF-A0A932S2H6-F1
#
_cell.length_a   1.000
_cell.length_b   1.000
_cell.length_c   1.000
_cell.angle_alpha   90.00
_cell.angle_beta   90.00
_cell.angle_gamma   90.00
#
_symmetry.space_group_name_H-M   'P 1'
#
loop_
_entity.id
_entity.type
_entity.pdbx_description
1 polymer ?
#
loop_
_entity_poly.entity_id
_entity_poly.type
_entity_poly.pdbx_seq_one_letter_code
_entity_poly.pdbx_strand_id
1 'polypeptide(L)'
;MELRINPVKNTVVINGRLVTGRVRWEVACLGLLIRGDYRDPARACGAAKLQSELAMRGQRSVLNRKQLSRLWDSLQGMFKAVGCEADFVERFGFGLRTRTVGPWWWRVLPDDVVQIDENDEDASESVRTILPGLAISGDMGHSVQLCRQLLIVHGTLFDGNHAGALHLLDECELWREATPELHGLRLLRSMEARISSRDFVGAERSLKQLRELNEAYPLAQIYLSSASAISEQRVRYAMSPMELYGSIAQALHPSILQAPSQCRLEIDSFSRSRGFSLAALCERRWIDEFVATQGREVALQHLRLGCEYSFAAIYGFLVNLQYEHVQYACANLAYLLQRAYLLGLHTDSHTIFSWYCLAQAWLNRFELPDNTIWEYIFLGDLWLYSPEVRPQFSHLSGGAEWDGLRPDQLHFYQRSWQRAQELAEPRQMVHAALNLYHFARLATLNDEMVNAQLHLQTLFDSHPQVKEILLAEGYVLPDEK
;
A
#
# COMPACT_ATOMS: atom_id res chain seq x y z
N MET A 1 3.16 10.21 -42.56
CA MET A 1 2.39 9.00 -42.15
C MET A 1 1.35 9.40 -41.11
N GLU A 2 0.14 8.86 -41.17
CA GLU A 2 -0.86 9.06 -40.11
C GLU A 2 -0.74 7.96 -39.06
N LEU A 3 -0.47 8.32 -37.82
CA LEU A 3 -0.43 7.42 -36.67
C LEU A 3 -1.38 7.92 -35.60
N ARG A 4 -2.41 7.13 -35.27
CA ARG A 4 -3.22 7.34 -34.08
C ARG A 4 -2.99 6.22 -33.09
N ILE A 5 -2.42 6.55 -31.95
CA ILE A 5 -1.92 5.58 -30.98
C ILE A 5 -2.83 5.61 -29.76
N ASN A 6 -3.36 4.45 -29.36
CA ASN A 6 -4.06 4.29 -28.08
C ASN A 6 -3.27 3.30 -27.20
N PRO A 7 -2.39 3.82 -26.32
CA PRO A 7 -1.58 3.00 -25.40
C PRO A 7 -2.39 2.09 -24.49
N VAL A 8 -3.62 2.48 -24.14
CA VAL A 8 -4.48 1.79 -23.16
C VAL A 8 -5.15 0.57 -23.80
N LYS A 9 -5.77 0.74 -24.97
CA LYS A 9 -6.39 -0.34 -25.73
C LYS A 9 -5.36 -1.25 -26.43
N ASN A 10 -4.08 -0.89 -26.34
CA ASN A 10 -2.99 -1.52 -27.09
C ASN A 10 -3.30 -1.55 -28.61
N THR A 11 -3.85 -0.46 -29.14
CA THR A 11 -4.22 -0.35 -30.56
C THR A 11 -3.55 0.84 -31.23
N VAL A 12 -3.21 0.70 -32.50
CA VAL A 12 -2.69 1.79 -33.34
C VAL A 12 -3.45 1.83 -34.67
N VAL A 13 -3.82 3.01 -35.13
CA VAL A 13 -4.30 3.26 -36.49
C VAL A 13 -3.12 3.77 -37.29
N ILE A 14 -2.74 3.05 -38.35
CA ILE A 14 -1.63 3.39 -39.24
C ILE A 14 -2.23 3.65 -40.62
N ASN A 15 -2.15 4.89 -41.12
CA ASN A 15 -2.73 5.32 -42.40
C ASN A 15 -4.20 4.85 -42.55
N GLY A 16 -5.01 5.10 -41.51
CA GLY A 16 -6.43 4.72 -41.46
C GLY A 16 -6.72 3.25 -41.12
N ARG A 17 -5.72 2.39 -40.94
CA ARG A 17 -5.92 0.96 -40.62
C ARG A 17 -5.66 0.66 -39.15
N LEU A 18 -6.68 0.18 -38.44
CA LEU A 18 -6.58 -0.23 -37.03
C LEU A 18 -5.85 -1.58 -36.89
N VAL A 19 -4.85 -1.61 -36.02
CA VAL A 19 -4.08 -2.81 -35.66
C VAL A 19 -4.05 -2.92 -34.14
N THR A 20 -4.35 -4.12 -33.63
CA THR A 20 -4.28 -4.42 -32.20
C THR A 20 -3.00 -5.18 -31.90
N GLY A 21 -2.28 -4.76 -30.87
CA GLY A 21 -1.08 -5.41 -30.40
C GLY A 21 -1.37 -6.75 -29.72
N ARG A 22 -0.43 -7.70 -29.84
CA ARG A 22 -0.56 -9.06 -29.30
C ARG A 22 -0.11 -9.18 -27.84
N VAL A 23 0.69 -8.23 -27.39
CA VAL A 23 1.31 -8.17 -26.07
C VAL A 23 0.97 -6.81 -25.47
N ARG A 24 0.38 -6.80 -24.28
CA ARG A 24 -0.18 -5.61 -23.60
C ARG A 24 0.57 -4.26 -23.72
N TRP A 25 1.87 -4.25 -23.97
CA TRP A 25 2.74 -3.08 -23.89
C TRP A 25 3.26 -2.54 -25.22
N GLU A 26 2.95 -3.12 -26.38
CA GLU A 26 3.58 -2.70 -27.65
C GLU A 26 3.31 -1.23 -27.97
N VAL A 27 2.03 -0.87 -27.94
CA VAL A 27 1.57 0.48 -28.27
C VAL A 27 1.92 1.45 -27.14
N ALA A 28 1.96 0.98 -25.89
CA ALA A 28 2.41 1.78 -24.75
C ALA A 28 3.88 2.17 -24.87
N CYS A 29 4.75 1.25 -25.32
CA CYS A 29 6.15 1.55 -25.56
C CYS A 29 6.34 2.52 -26.72
N LEU A 30 5.60 2.36 -27.82
CA LEU A 30 5.64 3.31 -28.94
C LEU A 30 5.18 4.72 -28.50
N GLY A 31 4.08 4.80 -27.75
CA GLY A 31 3.57 6.06 -27.21
C GLY A 31 4.57 6.72 -26.27
N LEU A 32 5.28 5.95 -25.44
CA LEU A 32 6.35 6.48 -24.59
C LEU A 32 7.50 7.08 -25.40
N LEU A 33 7.97 6.37 -26.43
CA LEU A 33 9.07 6.85 -27.27
C LEU A 33 8.73 8.18 -27.97
N ILE A 34 7.49 8.30 -28.44
CA ILE A 34 6.99 9.50 -29.11
C ILE A 34 6.77 10.64 -28.11
N ARG A 35 6.09 10.39 -26.98
CA ARG A 35 5.74 11.41 -25.98
C ARG A 35 6.96 11.93 -25.21
N GLY A 36 7.89 11.05 -24.90
CA GLY A 36 9.11 11.40 -24.16
C GLY A 36 10.17 12.10 -25.01
N ASP A 37 9.83 12.51 -26.23
CA ASP A 37 10.72 13.20 -27.17
C ASP A 37 11.99 12.42 -27.51
N TYR A 38 11.91 11.08 -27.50
CA TYR A 38 13.06 10.23 -27.72
C TYR A 38 13.33 10.05 -29.21
N ARG A 39 13.93 11.05 -29.87
CA ARG A 39 14.00 11.12 -31.35
C ARG A 39 15.31 10.68 -31.98
N ASP A 40 16.39 10.62 -31.20
CA ASP A 40 17.74 10.38 -31.69
C ASP A 40 18.64 9.71 -30.61
N PRO A 41 19.87 9.29 -30.95
CA PRO A 41 20.77 8.64 -29.99
C PRO A 41 21.14 9.50 -28.77
N ALA A 42 21.17 10.83 -28.87
CA ALA A 42 21.47 11.74 -27.77
C ALA A 42 20.29 11.88 -26.80
N ARG A 43 19.07 11.70 -27.31
CA ARG A 43 17.81 11.66 -26.54
C ARG A 43 17.17 10.29 -26.61
N ALA A 44 17.91 9.22 -26.30
CA ALA A 44 17.36 7.86 -26.37
C ALA A 44 16.80 7.39 -25.02
N CYS A 45 15.71 6.62 -25.05
CA CYS A 45 15.08 6.05 -23.86
C CYS A 45 15.90 4.86 -23.33
N GLY A 46 16.38 4.97 -22.10
CA GLY A 46 17.10 3.90 -21.41
C GLY A 46 16.19 2.80 -20.89
N ALA A 47 16.75 1.60 -20.69
CA ALA A 47 16.03 0.45 -20.14
C ALA A 47 15.36 0.72 -18.78
N ALA A 48 16.04 1.41 -17.87
CA ALA A 48 15.47 1.75 -16.56
C ALA A 48 14.22 2.64 -16.68
N LYS A 49 14.28 3.66 -17.56
CA LYS A 49 13.16 4.59 -17.80
C LYS A 49 11.97 3.87 -18.45
N LEU A 50 12.22 3.06 -19.48
CA LEU A 50 11.19 2.23 -20.11
C LEU A 50 10.47 1.32 -19.09
N GLN A 51 11.24 0.63 -18.24
CA GLN A 51 10.68 -0.29 -17.24
C GLN A 51 9.89 0.45 -16.16
N SER A 52 10.36 1.61 -15.70
CA SER A 52 9.65 2.47 -14.75
C SER A 52 8.29 2.92 -15.30
N GLU A 53 8.25 3.34 -16.57
CA GLU A 53 7.04 3.80 -17.24
C GLU A 53 6.04 2.66 -17.47
N LEU A 54 6.53 1.47 -17.83
CA LEU A 54 5.68 0.28 -17.91
C LEU A 54 5.16 -0.15 -16.54
N ALA A 55 5.97 -0.05 -15.48
CA ALA A 55 5.55 -0.34 -14.12
C ALA A 55 4.42 0.59 -13.66
N MET A 56 4.54 1.90 -13.91
CA MET A 56 3.47 2.88 -13.65
C MET A 56 2.18 2.56 -14.40
N ARG A 57 2.27 1.92 -15.57
CA ARG A 57 1.12 1.48 -16.38
C ARG A 57 0.59 0.10 -15.99
N GLY A 58 1.12 -0.52 -14.94
CA GLY A 58 0.64 -1.78 -14.37
C GLY A 58 1.44 -3.03 -14.75
N GLN A 59 2.65 -2.90 -15.29
CA GLN A 59 3.54 -4.04 -15.52
C GLN A 59 4.13 -4.55 -14.20
N ARG A 60 3.72 -5.77 -13.79
CA ARG A 60 4.07 -6.36 -12.48
C ARG A 60 5.53 -6.78 -12.34
N SER A 61 6.22 -7.10 -13.44
CA SER A 61 7.59 -7.63 -13.43
C SER A 61 8.46 -6.98 -14.50
N VAL A 62 9.73 -6.69 -14.18
CA VAL A 62 10.70 -6.18 -15.15
C VAL A 62 10.78 -7.11 -16.37
N LEU A 63 10.61 -6.57 -17.57
CA LEU A 63 10.71 -7.35 -18.80
C LEU A 63 12.17 -7.78 -19.02
N ASN A 64 12.41 -9.08 -19.14
CA ASN A 64 13.74 -9.59 -19.47
C ASN A 64 14.09 -9.34 -20.96
N ARG A 65 15.36 -9.55 -21.34
CA ARG A 65 15.85 -9.29 -22.70
C ARG A 65 15.04 -10.01 -23.79
N LYS A 66 14.58 -11.25 -23.53
CA LYS A 66 13.79 -12.04 -24.48
C LYS A 66 12.38 -11.48 -24.64
N GLN A 67 11.77 -11.00 -23.55
CA GLN A 67 10.47 -10.34 -23.58
C GLN A 67 10.54 -9.00 -24.30
N LEU A 68 11.58 -8.20 -24.05
CA LEU A 68 11.81 -6.95 -24.79
C LEU A 68 12.03 -7.19 -26.28
N SER A 69 12.80 -8.22 -26.67
CA SER A 69 12.92 -8.60 -28.09
C SER A 69 11.56 -8.86 -28.72
N ARG A 70 10.77 -9.74 -28.10
CA ARG A 70 9.43 -10.11 -28.59
C ARG A 70 8.50 -8.91 -28.67
N LEU A 71 8.61 -7.99 -27.72
CA LEU A 71 7.83 -6.76 -27.70
C LEU A 71 8.10 -5.92 -28.95
N TRP A 72 9.37 -5.68 -29.25
CA TRP A 72 9.75 -4.89 -30.43
C TRP A 72 9.45 -5.62 -31.74
N ASP A 73 9.69 -6.92 -31.80
CA ASP A 73 9.36 -7.75 -32.96
C ASP A 73 7.84 -7.75 -33.22
N SER A 74 7.04 -7.80 -32.15
CA SER A 74 5.58 -7.71 -32.26
C SER A 74 5.11 -6.33 -32.71
N LEU A 75 5.72 -5.25 -32.18
CA LEU A 75 5.45 -3.89 -32.64
C LEU A 75 5.79 -3.70 -34.13
N GLN A 76 6.93 -4.22 -34.59
CA GLN A 76 7.25 -4.25 -36.02
C GLN A 76 6.22 -5.07 -36.81
N GLY A 77 5.76 -6.20 -36.25
CA GLY A 77 4.69 -7.02 -36.80
C GLY A 77 3.39 -6.25 -37.02
N MET A 78 3.07 -5.28 -36.14
CA MET A 78 1.88 -4.43 -36.30
C MET A 78 1.99 -3.52 -37.54
N PHE A 79 3.16 -2.93 -37.77
CA PHE A 79 3.42 -2.13 -38.97
C PHE A 79 3.47 -3.00 -40.24
N LYS A 80 4.04 -4.20 -40.14
CA LYS A 80 4.04 -5.19 -41.23
C LYS A 80 2.63 -5.60 -41.64
N ALA A 81 1.72 -5.78 -40.68
CA ALA A 81 0.34 -6.20 -40.94
C ALA A 81 -0.44 -5.22 -41.84
N VAL A 82 -0.03 -3.95 -41.89
CA VAL A 82 -0.65 -2.91 -42.73
C VAL A 82 0.19 -2.55 -43.97
N GLY A 83 1.35 -3.18 -44.17
CA GLY A 83 2.25 -2.92 -45.29
C GLY A 83 3.29 -1.81 -45.03
N CYS A 84 3.44 -1.34 -43.79
CA CYS A 84 4.32 -0.22 -43.39
C CYS A 84 5.60 -0.69 -42.67
N GLU A 85 6.10 -1.90 -42.96
CA GLU A 85 7.30 -2.44 -42.30
C GLU A 85 8.54 -1.56 -42.54
N ALA A 86 8.70 -1.02 -43.75
CA ALA A 86 9.81 -0.12 -44.09
C ALA A 86 9.78 1.16 -43.25
N ASP A 87 8.59 1.75 -43.04
CA ASP A 87 8.42 2.93 -42.20
C ASP A 87 8.86 2.66 -40.75
N PHE A 88 8.53 1.49 -40.20
CA PHE A 88 8.96 1.13 -38.84
C PHE A 88 10.49 1.09 -38.73
N VAL A 89 11.16 0.48 -39.71
CA VAL A 89 12.63 0.31 -39.72
C VAL A 89 13.33 1.66 -39.87
N GLU A 90 12.78 2.59 -40.65
CA GLU A 90 13.33 3.93 -40.82
C GLU A 90 13.27 4.76 -39.52
N ARG A 91 12.28 4.49 -38.67
CA ARG A 91 11.91 5.35 -37.54
C ARG A 91 12.40 4.83 -36.20
N PHE A 92 12.36 3.53 -36.02
CA PHE A 92 12.78 2.89 -34.77
C PHE A 92 14.28 2.66 -34.78
N GLY A 93 14.98 3.32 -33.86
CA GLY A 93 16.41 3.12 -33.68
C GLY A 93 16.77 2.57 -32.30
N PHE A 94 17.94 1.95 -32.22
CA PHE A 94 18.49 1.39 -31.00
C PHE A 94 20.03 1.44 -30.99
N GLY A 95 20.63 1.43 -29.80
CA GLY A 95 22.08 1.54 -29.62
C GLY A 95 22.91 0.36 -30.15
N LEU A 96 24.23 0.57 -30.24
CA LEU A 96 25.23 -0.28 -30.93
C LEU A 96 25.29 -1.77 -30.56
N ARG A 97 24.72 -2.22 -29.43
CA ARG A 97 24.97 -3.57 -28.91
C ARG A 97 23.83 -4.57 -29.12
N THR A 98 22.55 -4.20 -28.94
CA THR A 98 21.37 -5.04 -29.30
C THR A 98 20.04 -4.27 -29.18
N ARG A 99 19.03 -4.66 -29.96
CA ARG A 99 17.62 -4.22 -29.84
C ARG A 99 16.98 -4.50 -28.47
N THR A 100 17.59 -5.35 -27.63
CA THR A 100 17.00 -5.87 -26.39
C THR A 100 17.46 -5.17 -25.11
N VAL A 101 18.51 -4.34 -25.20
CA VAL A 101 19.13 -3.69 -24.03
C VAL A 101 19.02 -2.16 -24.09
N GLY A 102 18.64 -1.60 -25.24
CA GLY A 102 18.51 -0.16 -25.45
C GLY A 102 19.88 0.54 -25.55
N PRO A 103 19.88 1.88 -25.56
CA PRO A 103 18.70 2.75 -25.51
C PRO A 103 17.94 2.76 -26.85
N TRP A 104 16.67 3.17 -26.83
CA TRP A 104 15.76 3.18 -28.00
C TRP A 104 15.23 4.58 -28.31
N TRP A 105 14.93 4.84 -29.58
CA TRP A 105 14.31 6.10 -29.99
C TRP A 105 13.33 5.86 -31.15
N TRP A 106 12.41 6.80 -31.33
CA TRP A 106 11.46 6.84 -32.43
C TRP A 106 11.53 8.19 -33.14
N ARG A 107 11.81 8.17 -34.45
CA ARG A 107 11.85 9.36 -35.27
C ARG A 107 10.48 9.67 -35.88
N VAL A 108 9.91 10.79 -35.48
CA VAL A 108 8.80 11.44 -36.19
C VAL A 108 9.38 12.21 -37.38
N LEU A 109 8.88 11.95 -38.58
CA LEU A 109 9.29 12.62 -39.82
C LEU A 109 8.41 13.86 -40.06
N PRO A 110 8.87 14.85 -40.85
CA PRO A 110 8.18 16.13 -41.02
C PRO A 110 6.72 16.04 -41.51
N ASP A 111 6.39 15.02 -42.30
CA ASP A 111 5.05 14.82 -42.88
C ASP A 111 4.19 13.84 -42.09
N ASP A 112 4.52 13.60 -40.82
CA ASP A 112 3.71 12.75 -39.96
C ASP A 112 2.63 13.53 -39.24
N VAL A 113 1.45 12.92 -39.21
CA VAL A 113 0.36 13.31 -38.32
C VAL A 113 0.30 12.25 -37.24
N VAL A 114 0.89 12.54 -36.09
CA VAL A 114 0.88 11.64 -34.93
C VAL A 114 -0.10 12.19 -33.90
N GLN A 115 -1.11 11.40 -33.58
CA GLN A 115 -2.03 11.64 -32.49
C GLN A 115 -1.90 10.51 -31.48
N ILE A 116 -1.75 10.86 -30.21
CA ILE A 116 -1.84 9.89 -29.12
C ILE A 116 -3.22 10.14 -28.51
N ASP A 117 -4.13 9.20 -28.73
CA ASP A 117 -5.46 9.21 -28.15
C ASP A 117 -5.30 8.85 -26.66
N GLU A 118 -5.03 9.87 -25.84
CA GLU A 118 -4.99 9.77 -24.37
C GLU A 118 -6.40 9.87 -23.77
N ASN A 119 -7.37 10.31 -24.57
CA ASN A 119 -8.78 10.40 -24.18
C ASN A 119 -9.47 9.06 -24.35
N ASP A 120 -9.30 8.23 -23.34
CA ASP A 120 -10.37 7.38 -22.83
C ASP A 120 -10.69 7.95 -21.44
N GLU A 121 -11.42 9.07 -21.40
CA GLU A 121 -12.08 9.50 -20.15
C GLU A 121 -12.99 8.36 -19.61
N ASP A 122 -13.45 7.45 -20.49
CA ASP A 122 -14.22 6.24 -20.10
C ASP A 122 -13.39 5.01 -19.67
N ALA A 123 -12.09 4.92 -19.99
CA ALA A 123 -11.25 3.79 -19.51
C ALA A 123 -10.14 4.19 -18.52
N SER A 124 -9.87 5.48 -18.38
CA SER A 124 -9.09 6.00 -17.26
C SER A 124 -9.94 6.20 -15.99
N GLU A 125 -11.27 6.23 -16.09
CA GLU A 125 -12.16 6.06 -14.93
C GLU A 125 -12.30 4.59 -14.49
N SER A 126 -12.21 3.61 -15.40
CA SER A 126 -12.41 2.20 -15.02
C SER A 126 -11.18 1.51 -14.40
N VAL A 127 -9.98 2.12 -14.47
CA VAL A 127 -8.83 1.73 -13.62
C VAL A 127 -7.95 2.93 -13.26
N ARG A 128 -8.54 4.05 -12.81
CA ARG A 128 -7.99 4.59 -11.55
C ARG A 128 -8.13 3.43 -10.59
N THR A 129 -7.04 2.99 -9.95
CA THR A 129 -7.22 2.02 -8.87
C THR A 129 -8.04 2.78 -7.84
N ILE A 130 -9.37 2.65 -7.86
CA ILE A 130 -10.22 3.25 -6.84
C ILE A 130 -9.79 2.48 -5.60
N LEU A 131 -9.12 3.17 -4.69
CA LEU A 131 -8.58 2.58 -3.49
C LEU A 131 -9.70 2.55 -2.46
N PRO A 132 -9.94 1.42 -1.78
CA PRO A 132 -10.96 1.39 -0.74
C PRO A 132 -10.56 2.37 0.37
N GLY A 133 -11.44 3.35 0.61
CA GLY A 133 -11.32 4.28 1.71
C GLY A 133 -11.92 3.72 2.99
N LEU A 134 -11.69 4.40 4.11
CA LEU A 134 -12.29 4.05 5.41
C LEU A 134 -13.50 4.94 5.72
N ALA A 135 -13.34 6.26 5.62
CA ALA A 135 -14.40 7.25 5.84
C ALA A 135 -14.80 7.97 4.54
N ILE A 136 -16.10 8.28 4.37
CA ILE A 136 -16.65 9.03 3.23
C ILE A 136 -16.03 10.42 3.14
N SER A 137 -15.84 11.08 4.29
CA SER A 137 -15.26 12.41 4.39
C SER A 137 -13.79 12.46 3.95
N GLY A 138 -13.10 11.31 3.90
CA GLY A 138 -11.64 11.24 3.74
C GLY A 138 -10.86 11.83 4.92
N ASP A 139 -11.56 12.24 5.99
CA ASP A 139 -10.95 12.82 7.18
C ASP A 139 -10.19 11.76 7.98
N MET A 140 -8.99 12.14 8.43
CA MET A 140 -8.10 11.26 9.17
C MET A 140 -8.67 10.92 10.55
N GLY A 141 -9.31 11.88 11.22
CA GLY A 141 -9.92 11.68 12.52
C GLY A 141 -11.03 10.63 12.47
N HIS A 142 -11.96 10.76 11.52
CA HIS A 142 -13.03 9.77 11.31
C HIS A 142 -12.49 8.39 10.93
N SER A 143 -11.46 8.34 10.07
CA SER A 143 -10.83 7.09 9.66
C SER A 143 -10.20 6.34 10.84
N VAL A 144 -9.52 7.04 11.76
CA VAL A 144 -9.01 6.43 13.01
C VAL A 144 -10.14 5.87 13.86
N GLN A 145 -11.21 6.63 14.06
CA GLN A 145 -12.33 6.19 14.91
C GLN A 145 -13.02 4.94 14.35
N LEU A 146 -13.19 4.85 13.03
CA LEU A 146 -13.70 3.65 12.36
C LEU A 146 -12.77 2.45 12.54
N CYS A 147 -11.46 2.65 12.41
CA CYS A 147 -10.50 1.57 12.67
C CYS A 147 -10.45 1.15 14.14
N ARG A 148 -10.61 2.08 15.09
CA ARG A 148 -10.74 1.76 16.52
C ARG A 148 -12.00 0.93 16.78
N GLN A 149 -13.13 1.29 16.17
CA GLN A 149 -14.35 0.49 16.29
C GLN A 149 -14.13 -0.93 15.73
N LEU A 150 -13.44 -1.08 14.59
CA LEU A 150 -13.10 -2.38 14.03
C LEU A 150 -12.15 -3.20 14.89
N LEU A 151 -11.17 -2.56 15.54
CA LEU A 151 -10.31 -3.19 16.54
C LEU A 151 -11.16 -3.79 17.68
N ILE A 152 -12.07 -3.00 18.25
CA ILE A 152 -12.94 -3.44 19.35
C ILE A 152 -13.84 -4.60 18.89
N VAL A 153 -14.49 -4.47 17.72
CA VAL A 153 -15.33 -5.52 17.15
C VAL A 153 -14.53 -6.81 16.94
N HIS A 154 -13.39 -6.73 16.25
CA HIS A 154 -12.58 -7.91 15.95
C HIS A 154 -12.03 -8.56 17.22
N GLY A 155 -11.59 -7.75 18.19
CA GLY A 155 -11.19 -8.25 19.49
C GLY A 155 -12.34 -8.97 20.20
N THR A 156 -13.55 -8.39 20.18
CA THR A 156 -14.73 -8.98 20.82
C THR A 156 -15.14 -10.29 20.14
N LEU A 157 -15.01 -10.37 18.81
CA LEU A 157 -15.20 -11.61 18.04
C LEU A 157 -14.14 -12.67 18.37
N PHE A 158 -12.89 -12.24 18.52
CA PHE A 158 -11.77 -13.12 18.87
C PHE A 158 -11.95 -13.75 20.26
N ASP A 159 -12.49 -13.01 21.22
CA ASP A 159 -12.83 -13.52 22.56
C ASP A 159 -14.08 -14.43 22.57
N GLY A 160 -14.73 -14.64 21.41
CA GLY A 160 -15.96 -15.44 21.29
C GLY A 160 -17.24 -14.74 21.74
N ASN A 161 -17.20 -13.44 22.09
CA ASN A 161 -18.37 -12.66 22.49
C ASN A 161 -19.14 -12.14 21.24
N HIS A 162 -19.75 -13.06 20.50
CA HIS A 162 -20.42 -12.72 19.24
C HIS A 162 -21.62 -11.78 19.43
N ALA A 163 -22.36 -11.88 20.54
CA ALA A 163 -23.48 -10.99 20.84
C ALA A 163 -23.03 -9.54 21.09
N GLY A 164 -21.95 -9.35 21.85
CA GLY A 164 -21.35 -8.03 22.06
C GLY A 164 -20.82 -7.43 20.76
N ALA A 165 -20.17 -8.24 19.92
CA ALA A 165 -19.72 -7.77 18.61
C ALA A 165 -20.87 -7.34 17.69
N LEU A 166 -22.00 -8.07 17.70
CA LEU A 166 -23.18 -7.70 16.92
C LEU A 166 -23.79 -6.38 17.37
N HIS A 167 -23.89 -6.15 18.68
CA HIS A 167 -24.35 -4.87 19.21
C HIS A 167 -23.47 -3.70 18.71
N LEU A 168 -22.14 -3.87 18.72
CA LEU A 168 -21.19 -2.86 18.23
C LEU A 168 -21.27 -2.62 16.70
N LEU A 169 -21.66 -3.64 15.94
CA LEU A 169 -21.82 -3.58 14.49
C LEU A 169 -23.17 -2.95 14.09
N ASP A 170 -24.23 -3.16 14.87
CA ASP A 170 -25.59 -2.73 14.54
C ASP A 170 -25.93 -1.32 15.07
N GLU A 171 -25.40 -0.90 16.23
CA GLU A 171 -25.88 0.29 16.96
C GLU A 171 -24.92 1.50 16.95
N CYS A 172 -23.79 1.44 16.23
CA CYS A 172 -22.79 2.51 16.25
C CYS A 172 -23.05 3.60 15.19
N GLU A 173 -23.24 4.85 15.62
CA GLU A 173 -23.47 5.98 14.71
C GLU A 173 -22.26 6.30 13.81
N LEU A 174 -21.04 5.94 14.23
CA LEU A 174 -19.82 6.11 13.43
C LEU A 174 -19.93 5.44 12.06
N TRP A 175 -20.72 4.38 11.94
CA TRP A 175 -20.92 3.70 10.66
C TRP A 175 -21.56 4.60 9.61
N ARG A 176 -22.25 5.69 9.96
CA ARG A 176 -22.81 6.62 8.95
C ARG A 176 -21.72 7.29 8.10
N GLU A 177 -20.53 7.45 8.66
CA GLU A 177 -19.38 8.05 7.97
C GLU A 177 -18.52 7.01 7.25
N ALA A 178 -18.87 5.71 7.32
CA ALA A 178 -18.10 4.63 6.73
C ALA A 178 -18.32 4.56 5.21
N THR A 179 -17.26 4.25 4.46
CA THR A 179 -17.39 4.00 3.02
C THR A 179 -18.26 2.76 2.75
N PRO A 180 -18.83 2.62 1.53
CA PRO A 180 -19.54 1.41 1.14
C PRO A 180 -18.71 0.13 1.31
N GLU A 181 -17.41 0.18 1.04
CA GLU A 181 -16.48 -0.94 1.23
C GLU A 181 -16.40 -1.35 2.70
N LEU A 182 -16.28 -0.37 3.59
CA LEU A 182 -16.21 -0.62 5.03
C LEU A 182 -17.56 -1.12 5.58
N HIS A 183 -18.68 -0.65 5.03
CA HIS A 183 -19.99 -1.24 5.31
C HIS A 183 -20.10 -2.69 4.84
N GLY A 184 -19.50 -3.03 3.70
CA GLY A 184 -19.39 -4.41 3.25
C GLY A 184 -18.60 -5.28 4.24
N LEU A 185 -17.46 -4.79 4.73
CA LEU A 185 -16.70 -5.47 5.79
C LEU A 185 -17.52 -5.62 7.08
N ARG A 186 -18.26 -4.58 7.49
CA ARG A 186 -19.17 -4.62 8.63
C ARG A 186 -20.20 -5.75 8.49
N LEU A 187 -20.88 -5.81 7.33
CA LEU A 187 -21.88 -6.85 7.05
C LEU A 187 -21.27 -8.26 7.01
N LEU A 188 -20.06 -8.39 6.49
CA LEU A 188 -19.30 -9.65 6.51
C LEU A 188 -19.05 -10.11 7.95
N ARG A 189 -18.58 -9.22 8.84
CA ARG A 189 -18.36 -9.55 10.27
C ARG A 189 -19.67 -9.81 11.02
N SER A 190 -20.74 -9.07 10.72
CA SER A 190 -22.07 -9.35 11.29
C SER A 190 -22.57 -10.74 10.89
N MET A 191 -22.40 -11.12 9.63
CA MET A 191 -22.76 -12.46 9.16
C MET A 191 -21.95 -13.54 9.90
N GLU A 192 -20.63 -13.41 9.99
CA GLU A 192 -19.77 -14.37 10.70
C GLU A 192 -20.16 -14.52 12.17
N ALA A 193 -20.42 -13.41 12.87
CA ALA A 193 -20.85 -13.41 14.26
C ALA A 193 -22.21 -14.11 14.45
N ARG A 194 -23.15 -13.89 13.51
CA ARG A 194 -24.48 -14.54 13.52
C ARG A 194 -24.39 -16.04 13.25
N ILE A 195 -23.54 -16.47 12.31
CA ILE A 195 -23.26 -17.91 12.10
C ILE A 195 -22.76 -18.54 13.39
N SER A 196 -21.76 -17.93 14.03
CA SER A 196 -21.19 -18.45 15.29
C SER A 196 -22.21 -18.46 16.44
N SER A 197 -23.15 -17.52 16.44
CA SER A 197 -24.26 -17.45 17.40
C SER A 197 -25.47 -18.34 17.04
N ARG A 198 -25.39 -19.09 15.92
CA ARG A 198 -26.48 -19.90 15.36
C ARG A 198 -27.74 -19.10 14.94
N ASP A 199 -27.61 -17.79 14.72
CA ASP A 199 -28.65 -16.94 14.12
C ASP A 199 -28.56 -17.00 12.59
N PHE A 200 -28.99 -18.11 12.00
CA PHE A 200 -28.84 -18.33 10.56
C PHE A 200 -29.76 -17.44 9.71
N VAL A 201 -30.96 -17.10 10.22
CA VAL A 201 -31.88 -16.18 9.54
C VAL A 201 -31.29 -14.78 9.48
N GLY A 202 -30.68 -14.30 10.57
CA GLY A 202 -29.96 -13.04 10.57
C GLY A 202 -28.71 -13.09 9.68
N ALA A 203 -27.97 -14.20 9.67
CA ALA A 203 -26.81 -14.37 8.80
C ALA A 203 -27.20 -14.29 7.30
N GLU A 204 -28.30 -14.92 6.90
CA GLU A 204 -28.83 -14.85 5.53
C GLU A 204 -29.25 -13.41 5.15
N ARG A 205 -29.84 -12.67 6.10
CA ARG A 205 -30.17 -11.25 5.89
C ARG A 205 -28.92 -10.40 5.65
N SER A 206 -27.87 -10.58 6.48
CA SER A 206 -26.59 -9.88 6.30
C SER A 206 -25.92 -10.25 4.97
N LEU A 207 -25.99 -11.52 4.55
CA LEU A 207 -25.50 -11.96 3.25
C LEU A 207 -26.25 -11.32 2.09
N LYS A 208 -27.58 -11.23 2.17
CA LYS A 208 -28.40 -10.57 1.16
C LYS A 208 -28.02 -9.09 1.02
N GLN A 209 -27.90 -8.37 2.15
CA GLN A 209 -27.46 -6.97 2.17
C GLN A 209 -26.04 -6.80 1.59
N LEU A 210 -25.12 -7.73 1.90
CA LEU A 210 -23.77 -7.70 1.36
C LEU A 210 -23.75 -7.92 -0.16
N ARG A 211 -24.63 -8.77 -0.70
CA ARG A 211 -24.78 -8.95 -2.16
C ARG A 211 -25.33 -7.70 -2.83
N GLU A 212 -26.41 -7.13 -2.29
CA GLU A 212 -26.99 -5.87 -2.79
C GLU A 212 -25.94 -4.75 -2.79
N LEU A 213 -25.12 -4.67 -1.73
CA LEU A 213 -24.03 -3.71 -1.65
C LEU A 213 -22.93 -4.00 -2.70
N ASN A 214 -22.51 -5.25 -2.87
CA ASN A 214 -21.49 -5.60 -3.88
C ASN A 214 -21.99 -5.36 -5.32
N GLU A 215 -23.28 -5.51 -5.58
CA GLU A 215 -23.89 -5.18 -6.88
C GLU A 215 -23.93 -3.67 -7.12
N ALA A 216 -24.22 -2.88 -6.08
CA ALA A 216 -24.26 -1.42 -6.15
C ALA A 216 -22.86 -0.76 -6.18
N TYR A 217 -21.86 -1.39 -5.56
CA TYR A 217 -20.52 -0.84 -5.37
C TYR A 217 -19.43 -1.82 -5.87
N PRO A 218 -18.96 -1.67 -7.13
CA PRO A 218 -17.99 -2.58 -7.74
C PRO A 218 -16.68 -2.71 -6.95
N LEU A 219 -16.27 -1.66 -6.24
CA LEU A 219 -15.04 -1.69 -5.45
C LEU A 219 -15.17 -2.61 -4.22
N ALA A 220 -16.31 -2.57 -3.52
CA ALA A 220 -16.61 -3.50 -2.44
C ALA A 220 -16.57 -4.96 -2.96
N GLN A 221 -17.14 -5.21 -4.14
CA GLN A 221 -17.11 -6.52 -4.80
C GLN A 221 -15.69 -7.01 -5.06
N ILE A 222 -14.78 -6.15 -5.56
CA ILE A 222 -13.38 -6.52 -5.87
C ILE A 222 -12.65 -7.07 -4.64
N TYR A 223 -12.89 -6.49 -3.47
CA TYR A 223 -12.16 -6.85 -2.25
C TYR A 223 -12.88 -7.86 -1.35
N LEU A 224 -14.21 -7.91 -1.38
CA LEU A 224 -15.01 -8.75 -0.48
C LEU A 224 -15.51 -10.04 -1.13
N SER A 225 -15.48 -10.16 -2.46
CA SER A 225 -16.11 -11.29 -3.18
C SER A 225 -15.65 -12.67 -2.69
N SER A 226 -14.35 -12.84 -2.40
CA SER A 226 -13.82 -14.15 -1.97
C SER A 226 -14.21 -14.47 -0.53
N ALA A 227 -14.04 -13.53 0.40
CA ALA A 227 -14.45 -13.69 1.80
C ALA A 227 -15.97 -13.87 1.94
N SER A 228 -16.76 -13.16 1.12
CA SER A 228 -18.21 -13.31 1.02
C SER A 228 -18.59 -14.71 0.52
N ALA A 229 -17.93 -15.23 -0.52
CA ALA A 229 -18.19 -16.57 -1.05
C ALA A 229 -17.87 -17.68 -0.04
N ILE A 230 -16.76 -17.58 0.69
CA ILE A 230 -16.41 -18.53 1.76
C ILE A 230 -17.48 -18.51 2.86
N SER A 231 -17.90 -17.32 3.28
CA SER A 231 -18.89 -17.17 4.34
C SER A 231 -20.28 -17.62 3.91
N GLU A 232 -20.66 -17.39 2.65
CA GLU A 232 -21.88 -17.94 2.04
C GLU A 232 -21.88 -19.47 2.09
N GLN A 233 -20.76 -20.11 1.75
CA GLN A 233 -20.62 -21.56 1.87
C GLN A 233 -20.78 -22.02 3.33
N ARG A 234 -20.28 -21.26 4.30
CA ARG A 234 -20.47 -21.56 5.74
C ARG A 234 -21.92 -21.42 6.19
N VAL A 235 -22.66 -20.40 5.74
CA VAL A 235 -24.10 -20.25 6.01
C VAL A 235 -24.85 -21.47 5.45
N ARG A 236 -24.59 -21.82 4.17
CA ARG A 236 -25.20 -22.99 3.53
C ARG A 236 -24.86 -24.30 4.25
N TYR A 237 -23.59 -24.50 4.63
CA TYR A 237 -23.16 -25.66 5.40
C TYR A 237 -23.93 -25.76 6.72
N ALA A 238 -24.04 -24.65 7.46
CA ALA A 238 -24.65 -24.65 8.78
C ALA A 238 -26.18 -24.81 8.75
N MET A 239 -26.83 -24.32 7.69
CA MET A 239 -28.28 -24.46 7.50
C MET A 239 -28.69 -25.81 6.88
N SER A 240 -27.87 -26.36 5.98
CA SER A 240 -28.18 -27.57 5.23
C SER A 240 -26.91 -28.33 4.82
N PRO A 241 -26.29 -29.08 5.76
CA PRO A 241 -25.02 -29.77 5.50
C PRO A 241 -25.10 -30.76 4.32
N MET A 242 -26.23 -31.44 4.14
CA MET A 242 -26.42 -32.46 3.09
C MET A 242 -26.47 -31.89 1.67
N GLU A 243 -27.02 -30.69 1.48
CA GLU A 243 -27.06 -30.02 0.17
C GLU A 243 -25.67 -29.54 -0.24
N LEU A 244 -24.85 -29.07 0.72
CA LEU A 244 -23.47 -28.71 0.45
C LEU A 244 -22.64 -29.95 0.06
N TYR A 245 -22.79 -31.08 0.76
CA TYR A 245 -22.15 -32.34 0.38
C TYR A 245 -22.56 -32.80 -1.03
N GLY A 246 -23.84 -32.66 -1.41
CA GLY A 246 -24.30 -32.91 -2.78
C GLY A 246 -23.64 -32.00 -3.83
N SER A 247 -23.48 -30.71 -3.51
CA SER A 247 -22.84 -29.72 -4.40
C SER A 247 -21.31 -29.90 -4.49
N ILE A 248 -20.64 -30.25 -3.39
CA ILE A 248 -19.20 -30.51 -3.32
C ILE A 248 -18.88 -31.83 -4.04
N ALA A 249 -19.71 -32.87 -3.87
CA ALA A 249 -19.56 -34.13 -4.60
C ALA A 249 -19.73 -33.96 -6.12
N GLN A 250 -20.56 -33.00 -6.57
CA GLN A 250 -20.65 -32.62 -7.99
C GLN A 250 -19.47 -31.73 -8.44
N ALA A 251 -18.90 -30.91 -7.56
CA ALA A 251 -17.77 -30.01 -7.86
C ALA A 251 -16.38 -30.70 -7.80
N LEU A 252 -16.27 -31.85 -7.11
CA LEU A 252 -15.07 -32.68 -7.00
C LEU A 252 -14.73 -33.52 -8.26
N HIS A 253 -15.33 -33.19 -9.41
CA HIS A 253 -14.73 -33.51 -10.71
C HIS A 253 -13.37 -32.77 -10.83
N PRO A 254 -12.41 -33.15 -11.70
CA PRO A 254 -11.02 -32.65 -11.71
C PRO A 254 -10.81 -31.13 -11.85
N SER A 255 -11.88 -30.35 -11.93
CA SER A 255 -11.95 -28.89 -11.86
C SER A 255 -11.37 -28.27 -10.59
N ILE A 256 -11.23 -28.98 -9.47
CA ILE A 256 -10.57 -28.41 -8.26
C ILE A 256 -9.04 -28.31 -8.44
N LEU A 257 -8.43 -29.17 -9.28
CA LEU A 257 -7.03 -29.00 -9.73
C LEU A 257 -6.89 -27.97 -10.87
N GLN A 258 -8.01 -27.47 -11.40
CA GLN A 258 -8.10 -26.32 -12.30
C GLN A 258 -8.84 -25.17 -11.61
N ALA A 259 -8.48 -24.88 -10.36
CA ALA A 259 -9.13 -23.82 -9.58
C ALA A 259 -9.32 -22.55 -10.43
N PRO A 260 -10.56 -22.04 -10.57
CA PRO A 260 -10.84 -20.84 -11.33
C PRO A 260 -10.01 -19.68 -10.77
N SER A 261 -9.86 -18.63 -11.58
CA SER A 261 -9.18 -17.36 -11.28
C SER A 261 -9.47 -16.73 -9.91
N GLN A 262 -10.47 -17.20 -9.15
CA GLN A 262 -10.85 -16.71 -7.83
C GLN A 262 -9.94 -17.18 -6.67
N CYS A 263 -9.40 -18.42 -6.65
CA CYS A 263 -8.35 -18.76 -5.65
C CYS A 263 -7.03 -18.02 -5.92
N ARG A 264 -6.82 -17.53 -7.16
CA ARG A 264 -5.72 -16.61 -7.47
C ARG A 264 -5.98 -15.19 -6.93
N LEU A 265 -7.24 -14.80 -6.68
CA LEU A 265 -7.60 -13.45 -6.21
C LEU A 265 -7.29 -13.24 -4.73
N GLU A 266 -7.35 -14.25 -3.86
CA GLU A 266 -6.98 -14.07 -2.43
C GLU A 266 -5.47 -13.89 -2.21
N ILE A 267 -4.66 -14.70 -2.90
CA ILE A 267 -3.21 -14.51 -3.01
C ILE A 267 -2.91 -13.13 -3.63
N ASP A 268 -3.75 -12.66 -4.56
CA ASP A 268 -3.65 -11.32 -5.15
C ASP A 268 -4.14 -10.21 -4.20
N SER A 269 -5.10 -10.44 -3.29
CA SER A 269 -5.62 -9.41 -2.37
C SER A 269 -4.63 -9.08 -1.24
N PHE A 270 -4.03 -10.12 -0.66
CA PHE A 270 -2.95 -9.95 0.33
C PHE A 270 -1.71 -9.33 -0.33
N SER A 271 -1.33 -9.82 -1.51
CA SER A 271 -0.21 -9.25 -2.27
C SER A 271 -0.48 -7.82 -2.72
N ARG A 272 -1.72 -7.48 -3.09
CA ARG A 272 -2.15 -6.10 -3.39
C ARG A 272 -2.05 -5.21 -2.15
N SER A 273 -2.51 -5.69 -0.99
CA SER A 273 -2.45 -4.94 0.28
C SER A 273 -1.01 -4.63 0.67
N ARG A 274 -0.10 -5.61 0.50
CA ARG A 274 1.35 -5.38 0.65
C ARG A 274 1.89 -4.40 -0.38
N GLY A 275 1.44 -4.50 -1.63
CA GLY A 275 1.78 -3.55 -2.70
C GLY A 275 1.36 -2.11 -2.37
N PHE A 276 0.17 -1.91 -1.81
CA PHE A 276 -0.28 -0.60 -1.34
C PHE A 276 0.53 -0.11 -0.15
N SER A 277 0.82 -0.97 0.84
CA SER A 277 1.69 -0.59 1.95
C SER A 277 3.08 -0.17 1.48
N LEU A 278 3.63 -0.85 0.46
CA LEU A 278 4.90 -0.47 -0.14
C LEU A 278 4.80 0.84 -0.93
N ALA A 279 3.71 1.03 -1.67
CA ALA A 279 3.44 2.28 -2.39
C ALA A 279 3.38 3.47 -1.41
N ALA A 280 2.67 3.35 -0.28
CA ALA A 280 2.63 4.37 0.76
C ALA A 280 4.04 4.72 1.31
N LEU A 281 4.91 3.71 1.49
CA LEU A 281 6.31 3.92 1.89
C LEU A 281 7.11 4.64 0.80
N CYS A 282 6.86 4.35 -0.48
CA CYS A 282 7.46 5.07 -1.59
C CYS A 282 7.00 6.53 -1.58
N GLU A 283 5.71 6.82 -1.46
CA GLU A 283 5.17 8.18 -1.42
C GLU A 283 5.85 9.03 -0.33
N ARG A 284 6.16 8.44 0.84
CA ARG A 284 6.93 9.10 1.90
C ARG A 284 8.29 9.61 1.42
N ARG A 285 9.05 8.76 0.73
CA ARG A 285 10.36 9.14 0.18
C ARG A 285 10.24 10.24 -0.87
N TRP A 286 9.15 10.23 -1.64
CA TRP A 286 8.87 11.22 -2.66
C TRP A 286 8.58 12.58 -2.02
N ILE A 287 7.81 12.63 -0.92
CA ILE A 287 7.56 13.87 -0.18
C ILE A 287 8.87 14.60 0.19
N ASP A 288 9.88 13.86 0.66
CA ASP A 288 11.19 14.43 1.00
C ASP A 288 11.90 15.06 -0.21
N GLU A 289 11.87 14.37 -1.34
CA GLU A 289 12.50 14.81 -2.58
C GLU A 289 11.79 16.05 -3.16
N PHE A 290 10.46 16.07 -3.16
CA PHE A 290 9.69 17.13 -3.82
C PHE A 290 9.51 18.40 -2.99
N VAL A 291 9.47 18.32 -1.65
CA VAL A 291 9.53 19.53 -0.80
C VAL A 291 10.82 20.31 -1.08
N ALA A 292 11.94 19.61 -1.30
CA ALA A 292 13.22 20.24 -1.60
C ALA A 292 13.36 20.76 -3.03
N THR A 293 12.66 20.18 -4.01
CA THR A 293 12.98 20.39 -5.45
C THR A 293 11.85 20.89 -6.34
N GLN A 294 10.58 20.56 -6.06
CA GLN A 294 9.45 20.82 -6.98
C GLN A 294 8.28 21.58 -6.35
N GLY A 295 8.35 21.85 -5.05
CA GLY A 295 7.41 22.73 -4.36
C GLY A 295 6.34 22.00 -3.55
N ARG A 296 5.69 22.76 -2.65
CA ARG A 296 4.78 22.27 -1.61
C ARG A 296 3.54 21.54 -2.16
N GLU A 297 3.01 21.96 -3.30
CA GLU A 297 1.78 21.38 -3.87
C GLU A 297 1.97 19.94 -4.34
N VAL A 298 3.12 19.62 -4.96
CA VAL A 298 3.46 18.26 -5.40
C VAL A 298 3.63 17.34 -4.19
N ALA A 299 4.28 17.83 -3.13
CA ALA A 299 4.42 17.09 -1.88
C ALA A 299 3.05 16.78 -1.22
N LEU A 300 2.09 17.71 -1.28
CA LEU A 300 0.73 17.48 -0.78
C LEU A 300 -0.01 16.40 -1.59
N GLN A 301 0.24 16.29 -2.89
CA GLN A 301 -0.34 15.22 -3.73
C GLN A 301 0.22 13.85 -3.31
N HIS A 302 1.54 13.74 -3.11
CA HIS A 302 2.17 12.51 -2.61
C HIS A 302 1.69 12.13 -1.21
N LEU A 303 1.48 13.11 -0.33
CA LEU A 303 0.86 12.88 0.98
C LEU A 303 -0.53 12.27 0.85
N ARG A 304 -1.39 12.85 0.01
CA ARG A 304 -2.74 12.34 -0.23
C ARG A 304 -2.71 10.91 -0.79
N LEU A 305 -1.88 10.64 -1.80
CA LEU A 305 -1.74 9.31 -2.39
C LEU A 305 -1.22 8.29 -1.36
N GLY A 306 -0.22 8.65 -0.56
CA GLY A 306 0.32 7.78 0.49
C GLY A 306 -0.73 7.42 1.53
N CYS A 307 -1.62 8.36 1.86
CA CYS A 307 -2.76 8.12 2.75
C CYS A 307 -3.78 7.16 2.12
N GLU A 308 -4.17 7.39 0.87
CA GLU A 308 -5.11 6.53 0.14
C GLU A 308 -4.58 5.09 0.02
N TYR A 309 -3.28 4.92 -0.27
CA TYR A 309 -2.63 3.59 -0.29
C TYR A 309 -2.60 2.94 1.10
N SER A 310 -2.36 3.70 2.16
CA SER A 310 -2.36 3.18 3.53
C SER A 310 -3.74 2.68 3.94
N PHE A 311 -4.80 3.43 3.62
CA PHE A 311 -6.18 3.01 3.86
C PHE A 311 -6.53 1.74 3.10
N ALA A 312 -6.13 1.64 1.84
CA ALA A 312 -6.35 0.44 1.05
C ALA A 312 -5.63 -0.79 1.62
N ALA A 313 -4.40 -0.61 2.11
CA ALA A 313 -3.65 -1.66 2.78
C ALA A 313 -4.35 -2.11 4.08
N ILE A 314 -4.71 -1.17 4.96
CA ILE A 314 -5.41 -1.43 6.22
C ILE A 314 -6.70 -2.20 5.96
N TYR A 315 -7.53 -1.71 5.04
CA TYR A 315 -8.78 -2.36 4.66
C TYR A 315 -8.54 -3.79 4.14
N GLY A 316 -7.61 -3.97 3.20
CA GLY A 316 -7.31 -5.30 2.64
C GLY A 316 -6.78 -6.29 3.69
N PHE A 317 -5.97 -5.85 4.64
CA PHE A 317 -5.51 -6.69 5.75
C PHE A 317 -6.64 -7.00 6.75
N LEU A 318 -7.55 -6.07 7.01
CA LEU A 318 -8.73 -6.29 7.85
C LEU A 318 -9.72 -7.30 7.25
N VAL A 319 -9.91 -7.28 5.93
CA VAL A 319 -10.73 -8.27 5.21
C VAL A 319 -10.15 -9.68 5.41
N ASN A 320 -8.83 -9.81 5.30
CA ASN A 320 -8.11 -11.08 5.39
C ASN A 320 -7.69 -11.47 6.81
N LEU A 321 -8.14 -10.73 7.84
CA LEU A 321 -7.81 -10.98 9.26
C LEU A 321 -6.29 -11.01 9.54
N GLN A 322 -5.51 -10.22 8.81
CA GLN A 322 -4.06 -10.15 8.91
C GLN A 322 -3.63 -9.05 9.90
N TYR A 323 -3.92 -9.24 11.19
CA TYR A 323 -3.79 -8.18 12.21
C TYR A 323 -2.37 -7.65 12.39
N GLU A 324 -1.35 -8.50 12.25
CA GLU A 324 0.07 -8.09 12.19
C GLU A 324 0.30 -7.05 11.08
N HIS A 325 -0.27 -7.28 9.91
CA HIS A 325 -0.12 -6.36 8.78
C HIS A 325 -1.00 -5.12 8.89
N VAL A 326 -2.15 -5.19 9.58
CA VAL A 326 -2.94 -4.00 9.95
C VAL A 326 -2.11 -3.09 10.85
N GLN A 327 -1.45 -3.67 11.85
CA GLN A 327 -0.59 -2.95 12.77
C GLN A 327 0.54 -2.23 12.02
N TYR A 328 1.28 -2.92 11.14
CA TYR A 328 2.32 -2.30 10.32
C TYR A 328 1.79 -1.20 9.40
N ALA A 329 0.63 -1.39 8.79
CA ALA A 329 0.04 -0.39 7.91
C ALA A 329 -0.38 0.89 8.69
N CYS A 330 -0.92 0.73 9.90
CA CYS A 330 -1.22 1.86 10.80
C CYS A 330 0.05 2.61 11.22
N ALA A 331 1.12 1.88 11.60
CA ALA A 331 2.39 2.49 11.97
C ALA A 331 3.05 3.23 10.78
N ASN A 332 2.97 2.67 9.58
CA ASN A 332 3.47 3.31 8.35
C ASN A 332 2.70 4.58 8.00
N LEU A 333 1.37 4.58 8.17
CA LEU A 333 0.55 5.78 8.00
C LEU A 333 0.92 6.85 9.03
N ALA A 334 1.03 6.49 10.31
CA ALA A 334 1.46 7.41 11.36
C ALA A 334 2.81 8.05 11.01
N TYR A 335 3.74 7.25 10.48
CA TYR A 335 5.06 7.72 10.09
C TYR A 335 5.05 8.63 8.86
N LEU A 336 4.24 8.32 7.84
CA LEU A 336 4.00 9.20 6.69
C LEU A 336 3.48 10.57 7.16
N LEU A 337 2.51 10.56 8.07
CA LEU A 337 1.90 11.78 8.63
C LEU A 337 2.90 12.57 9.49
N GLN A 338 3.70 11.90 10.33
CA GLN A 338 4.79 12.52 11.10
C GLN A 338 5.78 13.20 10.16
N ARG A 339 6.17 12.55 9.07
CA ARG A 339 7.11 13.15 8.13
C ARG A 339 6.54 14.39 7.45
N ALA A 340 5.28 14.33 7.03
CA ALA A 340 4.57 15.48 6.49
C ALA A 340 4.50 16.65 7.50
N TYR A 341 4.22 16.36 8.76
CA TYR A 341 4.22 17.34 9.85
C TYR A 341 5.57 18.02 10.04
N LEU A 342 6.65 17.25 10.09
CA LEU A 342 8.02 17.78 10.22
C LEU A 342 8.44 18.66 9.03
N LEU A 343 7.87 18.44 7.86
CA LEU A 343 8.07 19.26 6.66
C LEU A 343 7.09 20.45 6.57
N GLY A 344 6.25 20.65 7.60
CA GLY A 344 5.26 21.72 7.66
C GLY A 344 4.12 21.58 6.66
N LEU A 345 3.87 20.38 6.13
CA LEU A 345 2.66 20.06 5.35
C LEU A 345 1.50 19.89 6.35
N HIS A 346 0.34 20.46 6.05
CA HIS A 346 -0.79 20.62 6.98
C HIS A 346 -1.33 19.29 7.55
N THR A 347 -0.67 18.79 8.59
CA THR A 347 -1.08 17.65 9.41
C THR A 347 -1.06 18.10 10.86
N ASP A 348 -1.96 17.58 11.69
CA ASP A 348 -1.94 17.85 13.12
C ASP A 348 -1.28 16.71 13.91
N SER A 349 -0.64 17.07 15.00
CA SER A 349 0.14 16.14 15.81
C SER A 349 -0.73 15.14 16.58
N HIS A 350 -1.99 15.49 16.84
CA HIS A 350 -2.97 14.62 17.50
C HIS A 350 -3.41 13.45 16.61
N THR A 351 -3.58 13.70 15.31
CA THR A 351 -3.90 12.67 14.31
C THR A 351 -2.76 11.67 14.17
N ILE A 352 -1.52 12.15 14.05
CA ILE A 352 -0.31 11.31 14.00
C ILE A 352 -0.27 10.38 15.22
N PHE A 353 -0.45 10.98 16.39
CA PHE A 353 -0.43 10.27 17.65
C PHE A 353 -1.53 9.21 17.74
N SER A 354 -2.76 9.54 17.32
CA SER A 354 -3.89 8.64 17.33
C SER A 354 -3.68 7.38 16.48
N TRP A 355 -2.94 7.50 15.37
CA TRP A 355 -2.56 6.36 14.53
C TRP A 355 -1.46 5.49 15.16
N TYR A 356 -0.49 6.07 15.86
CA TYR A 356 0.48 5.30 16.65
C TYR A 356 -0.20 4.51 17.78
N CYS A 357 -1.13 5.14 18.50
CA CYS A 357 -1.95 4.48 19.52
C CYS A 357 -2.76 3.32 18.94
N LEU A 358 -3.38 3.52 17.78
CA LEU A 358 -4.12 2.47 17.11
C LEU A 358 -3.22 1.29 16.72
N ALA A 359 -2.02 1.53 16.17
CA ALA A 359 -1.07 0.47 15.85
C ALA A 359 -0.71 -0.37 17.08
N GLN A 360 -0.36 0.28 18.19
CA GLN A 360 -0.05 -0.39 19.46
C GLN A 360 -1.23 -1.17 20.02
N ALA A 361 -2.44 -0.62 19.89
CA ALA A 361 -3.64 -1.30 20.32
C ALA A 361 -3.90 -2.60 19.53
N TRP A 362 -3.57 -2.65 18.22
CA TRP A 362 -3.59 -3.90 17.44
C TRP A 362 -2.55 -4.91 17.93
N LEU A 363 -1.31 -4.47 18.17
CA LEU A 363 -0.22 -5.31 18.70
C LEU A 363 -0.65 -6.00 20.00
N ASN A 364 -1.13 -5.21 20.96
CA ASN A 364 -1.48 -5.70 22.30
C ASN A 364 -2.76 -6.53 22.29
N ARG A 365 -3.80 -6.11 21.55
CA ARG A 365 -5.11 -6.79 21.58
C ARG A 365 -5.07 -8.23 21.08
N PHE A 366 -4.20 -8.51 20.11
CA PHE A 366 -4.08 -9.82 19.48
C PHE A 366 -2.77 -10.53 19.84
N GLU A 367 -2.04 -10.04 20.85
CA GLU A 367 -0.75 -10.61 21.31
C GLU A 367 0.20 -10.89 20.13
N LEU A 368 0.26 -9.94 19.20
CA LEU A 368 0.99 -10.13 17.94
C LEU A 368 2.49 -10.17 18.22
N PRO A 369 3.25 -10.92 17.41
CA PRO A 369 4.69 -10.98 17.59
C PRO A 369 5.29 -9.59 17.34
N ASP A 370 6.08 -9.12 18.31
CA ASP A 370 6.79 -7.83 18.30
C ASP A 370 7.98 -7.87 17.31
N ASN A 371 7.72 -8.16 16.03
CA ASN A 371 8.76 -8.44 15.02
C ASN A 371 9.43 -7.19 14.47
N THR A 372 9.06 -6.01 14.94
CA THR A 372 9.61 -4.72 14.50
C THR A 372 9.66 -3.75 15.66
N ILE A 373 10.65 -2.87 15.68
CA ILE A 373 10.71 -1.78 16.67
C ILE A 373 10.48 -0.40 16.07
N TRP A 374 10.11 -0.33 14.78
CA TRP A 374 9.95 0.94 14.07
C TRP A 374 8.88 1.83 14.72
N GLU A 375 7.80 1.25 15.24
CA GLU A 375 6.79 1.96 16.02
C GLU A 375 7.39 2.64 17.27
N TYR A 376 8.23 1.95 18.04
CA TYR A 376 8.86 2.47 19.25
C TYR A 376 9.86 3.56 18.90
N ILE A 377 10.63 3.35 17.83
CA ILE A 377 11.57 4.34 17.29
C ILE A 377 10.82 5.61 16.91
N PHE A 378 9.82 5.53 16.04
CA PHE A 378 9.20 6.73 15.50
C PHE A 378 8.31 7.44 16.52
N LEU A 379 7.63 6.68 17.40
CA LEU A 379 6.89 7.27 18.51
C LEU A 379 7.81 7.97 19.52
N GLY A 380 8.95 7.35 19.84
CA GLY A 380 9.97 7.94 20.69
C GLY A 380 10.58 9.20 20.08
N ASP A 381 10.86 9.17 18.77
CA ASP A 381 11.35 10.31 17.99
C ASP A 381 10.33 11.47 18.01
N LEU A 382 9.05 11.20 17.73
CA LEU A 382 7.98 12.20 17.79
C LEU A 382 7.92 12.85 19.17
N TRP A 383 7.96 12.07 20.24
CA TRP A 383 7.91 12.61 21.61
C TRP A 383 9.12 13.49 21.96
N LEU A 384 10.32 13.09 21.50
CA LEU A 384 11.56 13.80 21.75
C LEU A 384 11.60 15.14 21.01
N TYR A 385 11.23 15.14 19.73
CA TYR A 385 11.41 16.30 18.83
C TYR A 385 10.18 17.18 18.65
N SER A 386 9.01 16.78 19.14
CA SER A 386 7.76 17.58 19.09
C SER A 386 7.20 17.83 20.49
N PRO A 387 7.73 18.81 21.26
CA PRO A 387 7.28 19.10 22.62
C PRO A 387 5.76 19.30 22.78
N GLU A 388 5.10 19.80 21.75
CA GLU A 388 3.66 20.00 21.65
C GLU A 388 2.82 18.72 21.70
N VAL A 389 3.39 17.54 21.40
CA VAL A 389 2.68 16.26 21.55
C VAL A 389 2.73 15.71 22.97
N ARG A 390 3.70 16.13 23.79
CA ARG A 390 3.94 15.55 25.13
C ARG A 390 2.73 15.63 26.07
N PRO A 391 1.93 16.72 26.10
CA PRO A 391 0.72 16.76 26.91
C PRO A 391 -0.29 15.66 26.54
N GLN A 392 -0.36 15.25 25.27
CA GLN A 392 -1.30 14.23 24.79
C GLN A 392 -1.03 12.87 25.44
N PHE A 393 0.23 12.52 25.70
CA PHE A 393 0.61 11.29 26.41
C PHE A 393 0.24 11.32 27.89
N SER A 394 0.17 12.51 28.50
CA SER A 394 -0.22 12.65 29.90
C SER A 394 -1.70 12.30 30.10
N HIS A 395 -2.54 12.58 29.10
CA HIS A 395 -3.98 12.29 29.12
C HIS A 395 -4.33 10.81 28.89
N LEU A 396 -3.41 10.01 28.34
CA LEU A 396 -3.62 8.57 28.17
C LEU A 396 -3.30 7.76 29.44
N SER A 397 -2.77 8.39 30.48
CA SER A 397 -2.40 7.68 31.70
C SER A 397 -3.61 7.15 32.46
N GLY A 398 -3.71 5.82 32.58
CA GLY A 398 -4.77 5.12 33.30
C GLY A 398 -6.08 4.93 32.53
N GLY A 399 -6.12 5.25 31.23
CA GLY A 399 -7.28 5.02 30.37
C GLY A 399 -7.23 3.70 29.59
N ALA A 400 -8.38 3.20 29.16
CA ALA A 400 -8.50 2.00 28.32
C ALA A 400 -7.92 2.18 26.89
N GLU A 401 -7.43 3.37 26.54
CA GLU A 401 -6.94 3.71 25.20
C GLU A 401 -5.44 3.41 24.98
N TRP A 402 -4.67 3.12 26.05
CA TRP A 402 -3.24 2.83 25.95
C TRP A 402 -2.76 1.92 27.08
N ASP A 403 -2.36 0.70 26.73
CA ASP A 403 -1.80 -0.31 27.65
C ASP A 403 -0.30 -0.58 27.38
N GLY A 404 0.36 0.33 26.66
CA GLY A 404 1.77 0.20 26.25
C GLY A 404 2.76 0.96 27.14
N LEU A 405 4.06 0.75 26.93
CA LEU A 405 5.11 1.55 27.55
C LEU A 405 5.04 3.01 27.10
N ARG A 406 5.25 3.97 28.00
CA ARG A 406 5.11 5.40 27.65
C ARG A 406 6.44 6.03 27.24
N PRO A 407 6.48 6.87 26.18
CA PRO A 407 7.71 7.51 25.73
C PRO A 407 8.20 8.64 26.64
N ASP A 408 7.49 9.00 27.70
CA ASP A 408 8.02 9.89 28.75
C ASP A 408 8.80 9.13 29.84
N GLN A 409 8.94 7.82 29.71
CA GLN A 409 9.61 6.96 30.67
C GLN A 409 10.89 6.36 30.06
N LEU A 410 11.97 6.31 30.86
CA LEU A 410 13.23 5.67 30.45
C LEU A 410 13.03 4.22 29.98
N HIS A 411 12.13 3.49 30.66
CA HIS A 411 11.88 2.08 30.37
C HIS A 411 11.38 1.83 28.94
N PHE A 412 10.67 2.78 28.34
CA PHE A 412 10.26 2.70 26.93
C PHE A 412 11.47 2.64 25.99
N TYR A 413 12.44 3.52 26.18
CA TYR A 413 13.65 3.57 25.36
C TYR A 413 14.58 2.39 25.61
N GLN A 414 14.69 1.94 26.86
CA GLN A 414 15.44 0.72 27.21
C GLN A 414 14.81 -0.51 26.56
N ARG A 415 13.47 -0.63 26.57
CA ARG A 415 12.75 -1.73 25.91
C ARG A 415 12.95 -1.68 24.40
N SER A 416 12.82 -0.49 23.79
CA SER A 416 13.07 -0.29 22.37
C SER A 416 14.48 -0.72 21.97
N TRP A 417 15.50 -0.33 22.75
CA TRP A 417 16.88 -0.75 22.56
C TRP A 417 17.06 -2.25 22.70
N GLN A 418 16.57 -2.85 23.79
CA GLN A 418 16.65 -4.30 24.01
C GLN A 418 16.05 -5.07 22.84
N ARG A 419 14.86 -4.67 22.37
CA ARG A 419 14.20 -5.34 21.26
C ARG A 419 14.95 -5.16 19.94
N ALA A 420 15.57 -3.99 19.72
CA ALA A 420 16.48 -3.76 18.59
C ALA A 420 17.63 -4.78 18.56
N GLN A 421 18.23 -5.04 19.74
CA GLN A 421 19.31 -6.01 19.88
C GLN A 421 18.84 -7.44 19.59
N GLU A 422 17.65 -7.82 20.07
CA GLU A 422 17.05 -9.14 19.82
C GLU A 422 16.77 -9.36 18.32
N LEU A 423 16.35 -8.33 17.59
CA LEU A 423 16.12 -8.39 16.15
C LEU A 423 17.43 -8.38 15.33
N ALA A 424 18.54 -7.94 15.94
CA ALA A 424 19.87 -7.87 15.35
C ALA A 424 19.91 -7.12 14.00
N GLU A 425 19.09 -6.09 13.84
CA GLU A 425 19.05 -5.26 12.64
C GLU A 425 19.78 -3.92 12.93
N PRO A 426 20.97 -3.68 12.34
CA PRO A 426 21.82 -2.55 12.72
C PRO A 426 21.16 -1.18 12.61
N ARG A 427 20.30 -0.97 11.61
CA ARG A 427 19.64 0.33 11.42
C ARG A 427 18.67 0.61 12.57
N GLN A 428 17.81 -0.34 12.91
CA GLN A 428 16.92 -0.27 14.06
C GLN A 428 17.68 -0.08 15.37
N MET A 429 18.79 -0.79 15.58
CA MET A 429 19.64 -0.62 16.75
C MET A 429 20.15 0.81 16.89
N VAL A 430 20.67 1.40 15.82
CA VAL A 430 21.18 2.78 15.90
C VAL A 430 20.07 3.78 16.19
N HIS A 431 18.91 3.69 15.54
CA HIS A 431 17.80 4.60 15.85
C HIS A 431 17.31 4.46 17.30
N ALA A 432 17.21 3.24 17.82
CA ALA A 432 16.82 3.00 19.20
C ALA A 432 17.85 3.59 20.20
N ALA A 433 19.14 3.41 19.92
CA ALA A 433 20.22 3.99 20.73
C ALA A 433 20.26 5.53 20.65
N LEU A 434 19.99 6.13 19.48
CA LEU A 434 19.86 7.59 19.33
C LEU A 434 18.72 8.12 20.19
N ASN A 435 17.54 7.50 20.12
CA ASN A 435 16.40 7.89 20.95
C ASN A 435 16.71 7.77 22.45
N LEU A 436 17.34 6.67 22.86
CA LEU A 436 17.79 6.49 24.25
C LEU A 436 18.78 7.58 24.68
N TYR A 437 19.76 7.91 23.85
CA TYR A 437 20.72 8.99 24.09
C TYR A 437 20.02 10.35 24.25
N HIS A 438 19.11 10.69 23.33
CA HIS A 438 18.39 11.96 23.34
C HIS A 438 17.45 12.07 24.54
N PHE A 439 16.76 10.98 24.91
CA PHE A 439 15.97 10.93 26.12
C PHE A 439 16.82 11.10 27.37
N ALA A 440 17.91 10.35 27.50
CA ALA A 440 18.81 10.43 28.65
C ALA A 440 19.39 11.84 28.82
N ARG A 441 19.77 12.48 27.70
CA ARG A 441 20.20 13.89 27.69
C ARG A 441 19.09 14.83 28.15
N LEU A 442 17.86 14.68 27.64
CA LEU A 442 16.71 15.50 28.02
C LEU A 442 16.35 15.34 29.51
N ALA A 443 16.43 14.12 30.02
CA ALA A 443 16.12 13.76 31.41
C ALA A 443 17.32 13.94 32.37
N THR A 444 18.46 14.44 31.88
CA THR A 444 19.70 14.64 32.66
C THR A 444 20.25 13.36 33.33
N LEU A 445 20.09 12.22 32.66
CA LEU A 445 20.56 10.90 33.11
C LEU A 445 21.95 10.61 32.53
N ASN A 446 22.99 11.12 33.17
CA ASN A 446 24.37 11.07 32.63
C ASN A 446 24.87 9.65 32.34
N ASP A 447 24.63 8.69 33.22
CA ASP A 447 25.14 7.32 33.05
C ASP A 447 24.50 6.64 31.82
N GLU A 448 23.18 6.81 31.64
CA GLU A 448 22.45 6.28 30.48
C GLU A 448 22.86 6.97 29.19
N MET A 449 23.11 8.29 29.24
CA MET A 449 23.60 9.04 28.08
C MET A 449 24.97 8.53 27.62
N VAL A 450 25.90 8.29 28.56
CA VAL A 450 27.23 7.73 28.26
C VAL A 450 27.12 6.30 27.72
N ASN A 451 26.28 5.46 28.32
CA ASN A 451 26.07 4.09 27.85
C ASN A 451 25.49 4.05 26.42
N ALA A 452 24.48 4.86 26.15
CA ALA A 452 23.90 4.97 24.81
C ALA A 452 24.92 5.48 23.77
N GLN A 453 25.78 6.44 24.15
CA GLN A 453 26.86 6.93 23.29
C GLN A 453 27.89 5.82 22.97
N LEU A 454 28.28 5.01 23.96
CA LEU A 454 29.17 3.86 23.74
C LEU A 454 28.56 2.82 22.80
N HIS A 455 27.25 2.55 22.93
CA HIS A 455 26.54 1.67 21.99
C HIS A 455 26.56 2.22 20.57
N LEU A 456 26.30 3.52 20.40
CA LEU A 456 26.33 4.18 19.09
C LEU A 456 27.73 4.10 18.45
N GLN A 457 28.78 4.39 19.21
CA GLN A 457 30.16 4.29 18.73
C GLN A 457 30.49 2.87 18.26
N THR A 458 30.18 1.88 19.10
CA THR A 458 30.39 0.45 18.76
C THR A 458 29.64 0.05 17.47
N LEU A 459 28.40 0.54 17.30
CA LEU A 459 27.59 0.26 16.12
C LEU A 459 28.14 0.95 14.87
N PHE A 460 28.60 2.20 14.96
CA PHE A 460 29.19 2.90 13.83
C PHE A 460 30.53 2.30 13.41
N ASP A 461 31.34 1.83 14.35
CA ASP A 461 32.59 1.13 14.05
C ASP A 461 32.33 -0.22 13.37
N SER A 462 31.28 -0.94 13.79
CA SER A 462 30.92 -2.26 13.25
C SER A 462 30.13 -2.18 11.94
N HIS A 463 29.38 -1.09 11.73
CA HIS A 463 28.45 -0.90 10.61
C HIS A 463 28.53 0.54 10.04
N PRO A 464 29.66 0.94 9.44
CA PRO A 464 29.88 2.32 9.00
C PRO A 464 28.85 2.82 7.97
N GLN A 465 28.29 1.92 7.15
CA GLN A 465 27.23 2.25 6.19
C GLN A 465 25.94 2.78 6.85
N VAL A 466 25.67 2.40 8.10
CA VAL A 466 24.47 2.88 8.82
C VAL A 466 24.64 4.35 9.20
N LYS A 467 25.86 4.77 9.54
CA LYS A 467 26.21 6.18 9.80
C LYS A 467 25.92 7.04 8.58
N GLU A 468 26.35 6.58 7.40
CA GLU A 468 26.10 7.29 6.13
C GLU A 468 24.60 7.43 5.83
N ILE A 469 23.82 6.37 6.06
CA ILE A 469 22.37 6.37 5.86
C ILE A 469 21.70 7.39 6.79
N LEU A 470 22.07 7.43 8.07
CA LEU A 470 21.47 8.35 9.04
C LEU A 470 21.78 9.81 8.73
N LEU A 471 23.01 10.10 8.31
CA LEU A 471 23.39 11.44 7.86
C LEU A 471 22.61 11.83 6.60
N ALA A 472 22.42 10.90 5.66
CA ALA A 472 21.59 11.13 4.48
C ALA A 472 20.10 11.34 4.81
N GLU A 473 19.62 10.73 5.90
CA GLU A 473 18.27 10.92 6.45
C GLU A 473 18.13 12.21 7.29
N GLY A 474 19.22 12.96 7.47
CA GLY A 474 19.23 14.25 8.15
C GLY A 474 19.36 14.17 9.67
N TYR A 475 19.77 13.03 10.23
CA TYR A 475 20.00 12.90 11.67
C TYR A 475 21.28 13.62 12.10
N VAL A 476 21.21 14.31 13.24
CA VAL A 476 22.38 14.89 13.91
C VAL A 476 22.95 13.87 14.88
N LEU A 477 24.14 13.37 14.59
CA LEU A 477 24.81 12.37 15.41
C LEU A 477 25.50 13.01 16.63
N PRO A 478 25.60 12.30 17.77
CA PRO A 478 26.39 12.77 18.92
C PRO A 478 27.85 12.98 18.53
N ASP A 479 28.50 14.01 19.10
CA ASP A 479 29.92 14.30 18.85
C ASP A 479 30.78 13.07 19.19
N GLU A 480 31.60 12.62 18.21
CA GLU A 480 32.64 11.62 18.43
C GLU A 480 33.76 12.29 19.23
N LYS A 481 34.01 11.80 20.45
CA LYS A 481 35.13 12.27 21.27
C LYS A 481 36.42 11.55 20.94
#